data_AF-A0A3R6RY95-F1
#
_entry.id   AF-A0A3R6RY95-F1
#
_cell.length_a   1.000
_cell.length_b   1.000
_cell.length_c   1.000
_cell.angle_alpha   90.00
_cell.angle_beta   90.00
_cell.angle_gamma   90.00
#
_symmetry.space_group_name_H-M   'P 1'
#
loop_
_entity.id
_entity.type
_entity.pdbx_description
1 polymer ?
#
loop_
_entity_poly.entity_id
_entity_poly.type
_entity_poly.pdbx_seq_one_letter_code
_entity_poly.pdbx_strand_id
1 'polypeptide(L)'
;MKNKNNEQAVSPKVLSFSAVRKIFLICFILSVIFILLGRGIYTYIGMKQTVKTMYQSVSAQTSAKVDESLKLLNSLASLEIFYDPDVAWEEKTAKLDKINEYYGYMFICYVDKDIVVYTLGEEPASLASREHMQKVYASKQPYVTDSFVAGADGKTLNYTVIVPLFKDSVMTGSLFATIVLNDTEELLKEITSTTNAEAILISSKGQVMCSTNNTAYGTSILDILSSHQLYNTTADQLEEQMLNRQAGAFRSRDGFNFIYTEYGPVENTNWDILVSIDFGSEFLAMLPLTCSVMVCLIALIITLYYFVNRHIRLQSENIQSMVQSVQSLKKKIYQNNDPAELLDYENLIRMSSKGLNDDLTGASTRAVFLNQAEALLKETKDNQILVLCFIDLDDLKTLNDKYGHSTGDIALKKTGNTLREYAVKYDGLVGRYGGDEFILILRDLDNGEELNAVLQELVERLKFDIQFEDKKLAIHCSIGASLWEPDITLNTLISNADKALYDVKRHGKAMYSVFLIGEHNEV
;
A
#
# COMPACT_ATOMS: atom_id res chain seq x y z
N MET A 1 -6.69 64.94 -40.66
CA MET A 1 -7.73 64.56 -39.68
C MET A 1 -7.57 63.09 -39.33
N LYS A 2 -7.27 62.82 -38.05
CA LYS A 2 -7.38 61.57 -37.27
C LYS A 2 -6.54 60.33 -37.67
N ASN A 3 -5.36 60.27 -37.04
CA ASN A 3 -4.74 59.06 -36.47
C ASN A 3 -5.78 58.17 -35.77
N LYS A 4 -5.77 56.87 -36.05
CA LYS A 4 -6.29 55.83 -35.15
C LYS A 4 -5.20 54.81 -34.91
N ASN A 5 -4.47 55.01 -33.80
CA ASN A 5 -3.66 53.99 -33.16
C ASN A 5 -4.58 52.82 -32.82
N ASN A 6 -4.34 51.67 -33.43
CA ASN A 6 -4.94 50.41 -33.04
C ASN A 6 -4.11 49.87 -31.87
N GLU A 7 -4.48 50.26 -30.64
CA GLU A 7 -4.02 49.58 -29.44
C GLU A 7 -4.56 48.15 -29.47
N GLN A 8 -3.72 47.19 -29.86
CA GLN A 8 -3.97 45.78 -29.60
C GLN A 8 -3.96 45.59 -28.09
N ALA A 9 -5.15 45.44 -27.51
CA ALA A 9 -5.33 44.96 -26.15
C ALA A 9 -4.69 43.56 -26.05
N VAL A 10 -3.49 43.50 -25.47
CA VAL A 10 -2.85 42.26 -25.06
C VAL A 10 -3.69 41.68 -23.93
N SER A 11 -4.64 40.79 -24.27
CA SER A 11 -5.34 39.98 -23.27
C SER A 11 -4.29 39.18 -22.49
N PRO A 12 -4.25 39.25 -21.15
CA PRO A 12 -3.29 38.48 -20.37
C PRO A 12 -3.54 37.00 -20.64
N LYS A 13 -2.55 36.30 -21.20
CA LYS A 13 -2.53 34.84 -21.30
C LYS A 13 -2.75 34.29 -19.90
N VAL A 14 -3.96 33.82 -19.61
CA VAL A 14 -4.25 32.97 -18.46
C VAL A 14 -3.24 31.84 -18.51
N LEU A 15 -2.38 31.72 -17.48
CA LEU A 15 -1.42 30.64 -17.34
C LEU A 15 -2.14 29.32 -17.65
N SER A 16 -1.70 28.61 -18.69
CA SER A 16 -2.33 27.35 -19.09
C SER A 16 -2.00 26.32 -18.00
N PHE A 17 -2.94 26.11 -17.07
CA PHE A 17 -2.84 25.12 -15.99
C PHE A 17 -2.98 23.66 -16.49
N SER A 18 -2.54 23.39 -17.72
CA SER A 18 -2.62 22.08 -18.37
C SER A 18 -1.78 21.01 -17.65
N ALA A 19 -0.68 21.41 -17.01
CA ALA A 19 0.18 20.51 -16.24
C ALA A 19 -0.54 19.91 -15.01
N VAL A 20 -1.27 20.72 -14.24
CA VAL A 20 -2.03 20.27 -13.06
C VAL A 20 -3.13 19.29 -13.48
N ARG A 21 -3.86 19.60 -14.56
CA ARG A 21 -4.89 18.70 -15.11
C ARG A 21 -4.30 17.37 -15.58
N LYS A 22 -3.13 17.36 -16.23
CA LYS A 22 -2.45 16.13 -16.66
C LYS A 22 -2.05 15.27 -15.46
N ILE A 23 -1.48 15.86 -14.41
CA ILE A 23 -1.08 15.13 -13.20
C ILE A 23 -2.30 14.49 -12.53
N PHE A 24 -3.40 15.24 -12.38
CA PHE A 24 -4.64 14.69 -11.82
C PHE A 24 -5.20 13.53 -12.65
N LEU A 25 -5.16 13.62 -13.98
CA LEU A 25 -5.62 12.53 -14.86
C LEU A 25 -4.73 11.28 -14.74
N ILE A 26 -3.41 11.46 -14.64
CA ILE A 26 -2.47 10.35 -14.45
C ILE A 26 -2.71 9.67 -13.09
N CYS A 27 -2.81 10.45 -12.01
CA CYS A 27 -3.10 9.91 -10.69
C CYS A 27 -4.44 9.16 -10.64
N PHE A 28 -5.45 9.66 -11.34
CA PHE A 28 -6.75 8.99 -11.50
C PHE A 28 -6.63 7.65 -12.22
N ILE A 29 -5.93 7.61 -13.35
CA ILE A 29 -5.77 6.35 -14.11
C ILE A 29 -5.00 5.34 -13.27
N LEU A 30 -3.94 5.77 -12.59
CA LEU A 30 -3.14 4.91 -11.71
C LEU A 30 -3.95 4.37 -10.53
N SER A 31 -4.82 5.18 -9.91
CA SER A 31 -5.64 4.72 -8.78
C SER A 31 -6.67 3.68 -9.22
N VAL A 32 -7.30 3.87 -10.38
CA VAL A 32 -8.23 2.87 -10.96
C VAL A 32 -7.51 1.56 -11.26
N ILE A 33 -6.35 1.62 -11.92
CA ILE A 33 -5.54 0.42 -12.21
C ILE A 33 -5.14 -0.29 -10.91
N PHE A 34 -4.71 0.46 -9.89
CA PHE A 34 -4.32 -0.10 -8.60
C PHE A 34 -5.49 -0.81 -7.89
N ILE A 35 -6.68 -0.20 -7.91
CA ILE A 35 -7.89 -0.81 -7.32
C ILE A 35 -8.27 -2.09 -8.06
N LEU A 36 -8.24 -2.09 -9.40
CA LEU A 36 -8.57 -3.27 -10.20
C LEU A 36 -7.54 -4.40 -10.01
N LEU A 37 -6.25 -4.08 -10.01
CA LEU A 37 -5.19 -5.06 -9.75
C LEU A 37 -5.28 -5.62 -8.32
N GLY A 38 -5.46 -4.76 -7.32
CA GLY A 38 -5.63 -5.17 -5.93
C GLY A 38 -6.86 -6.05 -5.75
N ARG A 39 -7.97 -5.73 -6.44
CA ARG A 39 -9.17 -6.56 -6.46
C ARG A 39 -8.92 -7.92 -7.10
N GLY A 40 -8.23 -7.97 -8.24
CA GLY A 40 -7.88 -9.22 -8.90
C GLY A 40 -7.04 -10.14 -8.01
N ILE A 41 -6.05 -9.60 -7.30
CA ILE A 41 -5.24 -10.36 -6.34
C ILE A 41 -6.11 -10.85 -5.17
N TYR A 42 -6.98 -10.01 -4.63
CA TYR A 42 -7.89 -10.38 -3.55
C TYR A 42 -8.83 -11.51 -3.96
N THR A 43 -9.45 -11.43 -5.14
CA THR A 43 -10.29 -12.49 -5.70
C THR A 43 -9.51 -13.79 -5.84
N TYR A 44 -8.30 -13.74 -6.40
CA TYR A 44 -7.47 -14.93 -6.56
C TYR A 44 -7.13 -15.62 -5.22
N ILE A 45 -6.79 -14.85 -4.19
CA ILE A 45 -6.53 -15.40 -2.85
C ILE A 45 -7.83 -15.95 -2.23
N GLY A 46 -8.94 -15.23 -2.39
CA GLY A 46 -10.25 -15.61 -1.88
C GLY A 46 -10.75 -16.94 -2.46
N MET A 47 -10.62 -17.14 -3.78
CA MET A 47 -11.05 -18.36 -4.45
C MET A 47 -10.51 -19.63 -3.79
N LYS A 48 -9.19 -19.68 -3.50
CA LYS A 48 -8.57 -20.85 -2.88
C LYS A 48 -9.21 -21.18 -1.53
N GLN A 49 -9.47 -20.15 -0.71
CA GLN A 49 -10.08 -20.34 0.60
C GLN A 49 -11.55 -20.76 0.47
N THR A 50 -12.29 -20.14 -0.45
CA THR A 50 -13.70 -20.49 -0.71
C THR A 50 -13.82 -21.92 -1.18
N VAL A 51 -13.07 -22.33 -2.22
CA VAL A 51 -13.12 -23.72 -2.73
C VAL A 51 -12.76 -24.72 -1.64
N LYS A 52 -11.73 -24.46 -0.83
CA LYS A 52 -11.35 -25.37 0.26
C LYS A 52 -12.46 -25.54 1.30
N THR A 53 -13.06 -24.45 1.76
CA THR A 53 -14.18 -24.49 2.72
C THR A 53 -15.39 -25.21 2.12
N MET A 54 -15.69 -24.92 0.84
CA MET A 54 -16.80 -25.55 0.12
C MET A 54 -16.58 -27.05 -0.07
N TYR A 55 -15.39 -27.47 -0.50
CA TYR A 55 -15.01 -28.89 -0.59
C TYR A 55 -15.19 -29.61 0.75
N GLN A 56 -14.71 -29.02 1.85
CA GLN A 56 -14.87 -29.62 3.18
C GLN A 56 -16.35 -29.80 3.56
N SER A 57 -17.18 -28.79 3.29
CA SER A 57 -18.62 -28.86 3.56
C SER A 57 -19.32 -29.91 2.70
N VAL A 58 -19.07 -29.89 1.39
CA VAL A 58 -19.68 -30.81 0.43
C VAL A 58 -19.27 -32.26 0.72
N SER A 59 -17.97 -32.49 0.96
CA SER A 59 -17.44 -33.81 1.31
C SER A 59 -18.03 -34.33 2.62
N ALA A 60 -18.09 -33.51 3.66
CA ALA A 60 -18.60 -33.91 4.97
C ALA A 60 -20.10 -34.25 4.92
N GLN A 61 -20.92 -33.41 4.28
CA GLN A 61 -22.36 -33.62 4.21
C GLN A 61 -22.75 -34.80 3.29
N THR A 62 -22.05 -34.96 2.16
CA THR A 62 -22.26 -36.13 1.29
C THR A 62 -21.87 -37.42 2.02
N SER A 63 -20.74 -37.42 2.72
CA SER A 63 -20.30 -38.56 3.53
C SER A 63 -21.29 -38.87 4.65
N ALA A 64 -21.79 -37.84 5.35
CA ALA A 64 -22.77 -37.99 6.42
C ALA A 64 -24.08 -38.64 5.92
N LYS A 65 -24.59 -38.23 4.75
CA LYS A 65 -25.82 -38.80 4.16
C LYS A 65 -25.67 -40.29 3.84
N VAL A 66 -24.51 -40.71 3.33
CA VAL A 66 -24.21 -42.12 3.10
C VAL A 66 -24.05 -42.87 4.43
N ASP A 67 -23.35 -42.27 5.38
CA ASP A 67 -23.06 -42.84 6.69
C ASP A 67 -24.33 -43.05 7.53
N GLU A 68 -25.31 -42.16 7.45
CA GLU A 68 -26.64 -42.34 8.07
C GLU A 68 -27.33 -43.61 7.58
N SER A 69 -27.29 -43.84 6.27
CA SER A 69 -27.87 -45.04 5.65
C SER A 69 -27.11 -46.31 6.04
N LEU A 70 -25.77 -46.25 6.08
CA LEU A 70 -24.94 -47.34 6.57
C LEU A 70 -25.24 -47.65 8.04
N LYS A 71 -25.34 -46.64 8.91
CA LYS A 71 -25.63 -46.81 10.33
C LYS A 71 -27.01 -47.42 10.57
N LEU A 72 -28.02 -46.98 9.83
CA LEU A 72 -29.35 -47.57 9.88
C LEU A 72 -29.28 -49.04 9.50
N LEU A 73 -28.73 -49.36 8.32
CA LEU A 73 -28.68 -50.73 7.82
C LEU A 73 -27.83 -51.65 8.71
N ASN A 74 -26.72 -51.17 9.27
CA ASN A 74 -25.94 -51.93 10.26
C ASN A 74 -26.72 -52.18 11.55
N SER A 75 -27.48 -51.19 12.03
CA SER A 75 -28.35 -51.36 13.20
C SER A 75 -29.44 -52.40 12.94
N LEU A 76 -30.07 -52.36 11.76
CA LEU A 76 -31.03 -53.37 11.35
C LEU A 76 -30.35 -54.73 11.20
N ALA A 77 -29.15 -54.79 10.62
CA ALA A 77 -28.40 -56.02 10.46
C ALA A 77 -28.05 -56.73 11.79
N SER A 78 -28.07 -55.99 12.91
CA SER A 78 -27.87 -56.55 14.26
C SER A 78 -29.14 -57.15 14.90
N LEU A 79 -30.32 -56.95 14.31
CA LEU A 79 -31.57 -57.48 14.85
C LEU A 79 -31.77 -58.92 14.37
N GLU A 80 -32.08 -59.82 15.32
CA GLU A 80 -32.25 -61.26 15.09
C GLU A 80 -33.19 -61.58 13.93
N ILE A 81 -34.29 -60.84 13.83
CA ILE A 81 -35.27 -60.98 12.76
C ILE A 81 -34.66 -60.97 11.35
N PHE A 82 -33.60 -60.19 11.11
CA PHE A 82 -33.06 -60.02 9.76
C PHE A 82 -32.02 -61.07 9.41
N TYR A 83 -31.10 -61.39 10.32
CA TYR A 83 -30.04 -62.37 10.04
C TYR A 83 -30.46 -63.83 10.27
N ASP A 84 -31.53 -64.09 11.01
CA ASP A 84 -31.99 -65.46 11.27
C ASP A 84 -32.63 -66.11 10.03
N PRO A 85 -32.09 -67.23 9.50
CA PRO A 85 -32.69 -67.95 8.38
C PRO A 85 -34.05 -68.59 8.68
N ASP A 86 -34.38 -68.83 9.96
CA ASP A 86 -35.63 -69.50 10.35
C ASP A 86 -36.85 -68.57 10.28
N VAL A 87 -36.62 -67.26 10.23
CA VAL A 87 -37.67 -66.24 10.07
C VAL A 87 -38.06 -66.12 8.59
N ALA A 88 -39.37 -66.18 8.32
CA ALA A 88 -39.93 -66.06 6.98
C ALA A 88 -39.59 -64.69 6.35
N TRP A 89 -39.27 -64.67 5.06
CA TRP A 89 -38.87 -63.44 4.35
C TRP A 89 -40.01 -62.40 4.32
N GLU A 90 -41.27 -62.84 4.36
CA GLU A 90 -42.45 -61.98 4.42
C GLU A 90 -42.45 -61.13 5.70
N GLU A 91 -42.06 -61.73 6.83
CA GLU A 91 -41.99 -61.04 8.12
C GLU A 91 -40.86 -60.01 8.12
N LYS A 92 -39.70 -60.36 7.53
CA LYS A 92 -38.57 -59.45 7.35
C LYS A 92 -38.96 -58.25 6.50
N THR A 93 -39.56 -58.51 5.34
CA THR A 93 -39.94 -57.47 4.37
C THR A 93 -41.03 -56.56 4.94
N ALA A 94 -42.05 -57.11 5.59
CA ALA A 94 -43.09 -56.31 6.25
C ALA A 94 -42.55 -55.36 7.34
N LYS A 95 -41.49 -55.76 8.04
CA LYS A 95 -40.83 -54.89 9.03
C LYS A 95 -40.01 -53.79 8.35
N LEU A 96 -39.31 -54.12 7.27
CA LEU A 96 -38.55 -53.17 6.46
C LEU A 96 -39.45 -52.10 5.84
N ASP A 97 -40.61 -52.48 5.29
CA ASP A 97 -41.57 -51.54 4.71
C ASP A 97 -42.07 -50.53 5.76
N LYS A 98 -42.42 -50.99 6.97
CA LYS A 98 -42.81 -50.11 8.09
C LYS A 98 -41.70 -49.15 8.50
N ILE A 99 -40.45 -49.60 8.45
CA ILE A 99 -39.30 -48.73 8.75
C ILE A 99 -39.14 -47.70 7.62
N ASN A 100 -39.33 -48.11 6.37
CA ASN A 100 -39.20 -47.23 5.22
C ASN A 100 -40.22 -46.08 5.23
N GLU A 101 -41.42 -46.28 5.78
CA GLU A 101 -42.41 -45.20 5.97
C GLU A 101 -41.86 -44.02 6.79
N TYR A 102 -40.90 -44.27 7.69
CA TYR A 102 -40.27 -43.22 8.50
C TYR A 102 -39.04 -42.59 7.86
N TYR A 103 -38.22 -43.39 7.16
CA TYR A 103 -36.93 -42.94 6.62
C TYR A 103 -37.01 -42.45 5.16
N GLY A 104 -38.04 -42.86 4.41
CA GLY A 104 -38.31 -42.34 3.07
C GLY A 104 -37.33 -42.78 1.98
N TYR A 105 -36.68 -43.95 2.10
CA TYR A 105 -35.88 -44.49 0.99
C TYR A 105 -36.79 -44.91 -0.16
N MET A 106 -36.25 -44.95 -1.39
CA MET A 106 -37.01 -45.46 -2.54
C MET A 106 -37.44 -46.90 -2.29
N PHE A 107 -36.50 -47.74 -1.82
CA PHE A 107 -36.76 -49.10 -1.33
C PHE A 107 -35.75 -49.47 -0.25
N ILE A 108 -36.19 -50.24 0.74
CA ILE A 108 -35.30 -50.97 1.65
C ILE A 108 -35.68 -52.46 1.63
N CYS A 109 -34.75 -53.31 1.22
CA CYS A 109 -35.05 -54.69 0.86
C CYS A 109 -34.16 -55.69 1.59
N TYR A 110 -34.72 -56.87 1.83
CA TYR A 110 -34.00 -58.05 2.24
C TYR A 110 -33.60 -58.87 1.02
N VAL A 111 -32.36 -59.36 1.03
CA VAL A 111 -31.83 -60.28 0.04
C VAL A 111 -31.28 -61.50 0.76
N ASP A 112 -31.64 -62.68 0.28
CA ASP A 112 -31.17 -63.94 0.86
C ASP A 112 -29.76 -64.34 0.39
N LYS A 113 -29.25 -65.45 0.94
CA LYS A 113 -27.95 -66.04 0.58
C LYS A 113 -27.78 -66.36 -0.92
N ASP A 114 -28.88 -66.55 -1.65
CA ASP A 114 -28.92 -66.92 -3.06
C ASP A 114 -29.07 -65.67 -3.96
N ILE A 115 -28.96 -64.47 -3.36
CA ILE A 115 -29.04 -63.17 -4.03
C ILE A 115 -30.43 -62.95 -4.66
N VAL A 116 -31.48 -63.42 -3.99
CA VAL A 116 -32.88 -63.17 -4.37
C VAL A 116 -33.42 -62.03 -3.51
N VAL A 117 -33.97 -61.00 -4.15
CA VAL A 117 -34.67 -59.91 -3.48
C VAL A 117 -36.16 -60.22 -3.36
N TYR A 118 -36.72 -59.87 -2.22
CA TYR A 118 -38.13 -60.09 -1.90
C TYR A 118 -38.84 -58.76 -1.66
N THR A 119 -40.01 -58.62 -2.28
CA THR A 119 -40.91 -57.46 -2.13
C THR A 119 -42.32 -57.99 -1.89
N LEU A 120 -43.06 -57.41 -0.93
CA LEU A 120 -44.42 -57.86 -0.65
C LEU A 120 -45.34 -57.63 -1.84
N GLY A 121 -45.99 -58.69 -2.32
CA GLY A 121 -46.95 -58.63 -3.43
C GLY A 121 -46.33 -58.69 -4.83
N GLU A 122 -45.01 -58.85 -4.93
CA GLU A 122 -44.29 -59.06 -6.19
C GLU A 122 -43.61 -60.43 -6.23
N GLU A 123 -43.31 -60.93 -7.43
CA GLU A 123 -42.53 -62.16 -7.57
C GLU A 123 -41.07 -61.92 -7.14
N PRO A 124 -40.46 -62.84 -6.38
CA PRO A 124 -39.05 -62.73 -6.00
C PRO A 124 -38.15 -62.59 -7.24
N ALA A 125 -37.25 -61.61 -7.22
CA ALA A 125 -36.37 -61.32 -8.33
C ALA A 125 -34.92 -61.71 -7.99
N SER A 126 -34.24 -62.40 -8.90
CA SER A 126 -32.81 -62.68 -8.72
C SER A 126 -31.98 -61.45 -9.08
N LEU A 127 -31.11 -61.04 -8.17
CA LEU A 127 -30.10 -60.00 -8.38
C LEU A 127 -28.69 -60.59 -8.58
N ALA A 128 -28.57 -61.92 -8.73
CA ALA A 128 -27.28 -62.61 -8.84
C ALA A 128 -26.43 -62.16 -10.04
N SER A 129 -27.04 -61.63 -11.10
CA SER A 129 -26.35 -61.07 -12.27
C SER A 129 -25.82 -59.65 -12.05
N ARG A 130 -26.16 -59.00 -10.94
CA ARG A 130 -25.73 -57.63 -10.64
C ARG A 130 -24.33 -57.63 -10.01
N GLU A 131 -23.40 -56.95 -10.67
CA GLU A 131 -21.99 -56.86 -10.27
C GLU A 131 -21.82 -56.39 -8.81
N HIS A 132 -22.61 -55.41 -8.36
CA HIS A 132 -22.53 -54.88 -6.99
C HIS A 132 -22.96 -55.91 -5.93
N MET A 133 -23.93 -56.78 -6.23
CA MET A 133 -24.33 -57.85 -5.32
C MET A 133 -23.23 -58.91 -5.22
N GLN A 134 -22.65 -59.29 -6.35
CA GLN A 134 -21.51 -60.22 -6.37
C GLN A 134 -20.33 -59.69 -5.54
N LYS A 135 -20.02 -58.39 -5.65
CA LYS A 135 -18.97 -57.75 -4.86
C LYS A 135 -19.22 -57.87 -3.36
N VAL A 136 -20.44 -57.62 -2.89
CA VAL A 136 -20.78 -57.70 -1.45
C VAL A 136 -20.69 -59.14 -0.94
N TYR A 137 -21.23 -60.10 -1.68
CA TYR A 137 -21.26 -61.51 -1.25
C TYR A 137 -19.87 -62.16 -1.33
N ALA A 138 -18.99 -61.66 -2.19
CA ALA A 138 -17.58 -62.06 -2.25
C ALA A 138 -16.73 -61.38 -1.15
N SER A 139 -16.88 -60.07 -0.96
CA SER A 139 -16.07 -59.29 0.00
C SER A 139 -16.52 -59.47 1.45
N LYS A 140 -17.80 -59.78 1.67
CA LYS A 140 -18.48 -59.80 2.97
C LYS A 140 -18.36 -58.47 3.72
N GLN A 141 -18.22 -57.37 2.99
CA GLN A 141 -18.14 -56.01 3.54
C GLN A 141 -19.32 -55.15 3.03
N PRO A 142 -19.73 -54.12 3.79
CA PRO A 142 -20.65 -53.12 3.29
C PRO A 142 -20.15 -52.50 1.98
N TYR A 143 -21.07 -52.15 1.09
CA TYR A 143 -20.74 -51.57 -0.21
C TYR A 143 -21.75 -50.50 -0.59
N VAL A 144 -21.24 -49.39 -1.13
CA VAL A 144 -22.04 -48.33 -1.74
C VAL A 144 -21.77 -48.35 -3.23
N THR A 145 -22.83 -48.52 -4.03
CA THR A 145 -22.71 -48.61 -5.49
C THR A 145 -22.44 -47.23 -6.10
N ASP A 146 -21.87 -47.19 -7.30
CA ASP A 146 -22.03 -46.01 -8.16
C ASP A 146 -23.51 -45.83 -8.54
N SER A 147 -23.89 -44.66 -9.05
CA SER A 147 -25.27 -44.48 -9.53
C SER A 147 -25.53 -45.24 -10.82
N PHE A 148 -26.75 -45.74 -10.95
CA PHE A 148 -27.25 -46.43 -12.12
C PHE A 148 -28.72 -46.08 -12.35
N VAL A 149 -29.18 -46.27 -13.58
CA VAL A 149 -30.59 -46.08 -13.94
C VAL A 149 -31.42 -47.18 -13.29
N ALA A 150 -32.36 -46.81 -12.43
CA ALA A 150 -33.26 -47.74 -11.78
C ALA A 150 -34.64 -47.13 -11.56
N GLY A 151 -35.64 -47.71 -12.22
CA GLY A 151 -37.02 -47.23 -12.21
C GLY A 151 -37.73 -47.67 -13.48
N ALA A 152 -39.05 -47.87 -13.40
CA ALA A 152 -39.87 -48.22 -14.57
C ALA A 152 -39.87 -47.12 -15.65
N ASP A 153 -39.45 -45.90 -15.29
CA ASP A 153 -39.33 -44.74 -16.15
C ASP A 153 -38.04 -44.72 -17.01
N GLY A 154 -37.06 -45.58 -16.70
CA GLY A 154 -35.77 -45.65 -17.38
C GLY A 154 -34.94 -44.36 -17.29
N LYS A 155 -35.25 -43.47 -16.34
CA LYS A 155 -34.62 -42.14 -16.23
C LYS A 155 -34.17 -41.80 -14.82
N THR A 156 -34.83 -42.33 -13.79
CA THR A 156 -34.43 -42.06 -12.41
C THR A 156 -33.07 -42.72 -12.14
N LEU A 157 -32.14 -41.91 -11.62
CA LEU A 157 -30.80 -42.34 -11.23
C LEU A 157 -30.76 -42.55 -9.72
N ASN A 158 -30.17 -43.67 -9.31
CA ASN A 158 -30.22 -44.12 -7.94
C ASN A 158 -28.86 -44.71 -7.59
N TYR A 159 -28.54 -44.75 -6.30
CA TYR A 159 -27.46 -45.58 -5.79
C TYR A 159 -27.97 -46.43 -4.63
N THR A 160 -27.25 -47.51 -4.34
CA THR A 160 -27.67 -48.49 -3.33
C THR A 160 -26.58 -48.64 -2.27
N VAL A 161 -27.00 -48.61 -1.01
CA VAL A 161 -26.16 -48.94 0.15
C VAL A 161 -26.51 -50.35 0.58
N ILE A 162 -25.52 -51.24 0.68
CA ILE A 162 -25.70 -52.66 0.94
C ILE A 162 -24.90 -53.05 2.18
N VAL A 163 -25.54 -53.73 3.13
CA VAL A 163 -24.93 -54.25 4.35
C VAL A 163 -25.15 -55.77 4.45
N PRO A 164 -24.08 -56.59 4.58
CA PRO A 164 -24.21 -58.04 4.74
C PRO A 164 -24.78 -58.43 6.10
N LEU A 165 -25.56 -59.52 6.14
CA LEU A 165 -26.15 -60.12 7.34
C LEU A 165 -25.37 -61.37 7.74
N PHE A 166 -25.13 -61.56 9.04
CA PHE A 166 -24.41 -62.72 9.56
C PHE A 166 -25.11 -63.38 10.73
N LYS A 167 -25.16 -64.72 10.71
CA LYS A 167 -25.46 -65.58 11.87
C LYS A 167 -24.24 -66.46 12.11
N ASP A 168 -23.64 -66.39 13.30
CA ASP A 168 -22.46 -67.18 13.67
C ASP A 168 -21.30 -67.11 12.65
N SER A 169 -20.99 -65.91 12.13
CA SER A 169 -19.98 -65.65 11.09
C SER A 169 -20.29 -66.22 9.69
N VAL A 170 -21.46 -66.82 9.50
CA VAL A 170 -21.97 -67.26 8.18
C VAL A 170 -22.88 -66.17 7.63
N MET A 171 -22.62 -65.76 6.39
CA MET A 171 -23.46 -64.77 5.72
C MET A 171 -24.81 -65.40 5.36
N THR A 172 -25.90 -64.85 5.88
CA THR A 172 -27.27 -65.35 5.65
C THR A 172 -28.04 -64.55 4.61
N GLY A 173 -27.50 -63.40 4.19
CA GLY A 173 -28.09 -62.51 3.20
C GLY A 173 -27.49 -61.11 3.30
N SER A 174 -28.24 -60.11 2.85
CA SER A 174 -27.90 -58.69 2.97
C SER A 174 -29.15 -57.82 3.06
N LEU A 175 -29.02 -56.65 3.68
CA LEU A 175 -29.99 -55.57 3.55
C LEU A 175 -29.47 -54.53 2.56
N PHE A 176 -30.35 -53.95 1.75
CA PHE A 176 -29.97 -52.78 0.98
C PHE A 176 -31.02 -51.68 1.01
N ALA A 177 -30.56 -50.43 0.93
CA ALA A 177 -31.41 -49.25 0.76
C ALA A 177 -31.07 -48.56 -0.56
N THR A 178 -32.09 -48.26 -1.36
CA THR A 178 -31.96 -47.53 -2.63
C THR A 178 -32.34 -46.06 -2.42
N ILE A 179 -31.45 -45.16 -2.79
CA ILE A 179 -31.58 -43.71 -2.60
C ILE A 179 -31.59 -43.04 -3.97
N VAL A 180 -32.51 -42.09 -4.15
CA VAL A 180 -32.61 -41.30 -5.38
C VAL A 180 -31.44 -40.31 -5.43
N LEU A 181 -30.74 -40.28 -6.56
CA LEU A 181 -29.56 -39.42 -6.72
C LEU A 181 -29.90 -37.93 -6.72
N ASN A 182 -31.12 -37.56 -7.13
CA ASN A 182 -31.61 -36.17 -7.09
C ASN A 182 -31.50 -35.56 -5.69
N ASP A 183 -31.76 -36.33 -4.63
CA ASP A 183 -31.66 -35.81 -3.25
C ASP A 183 -30.21 -35.45 -2.90
N THR A 184 -29.23 -36.12 -3.52
CA THR A 184 -27.81 -35.78 -3.36
C THR A 184 -27.47 -34.56 -4.22
N GLU A 185 -27.99 -34.45 -5.44
CA GLU A 185 -27.82 -33.27 -6.28
C GLU A 185 -28.40 -32.00 -5.65
N GLU A 186 -29.59 -32.08 -5.05
CA GLU A 186 -30.22 -30.98 -4.32
C GLU A 186 -29.39 -30.56 -3.11
N LEU A 187 -28.85 -31.52 -2.35
CA LEU A 187 -27.92 -31.25 -1.27
C LEU A 187 -26.67 -30.50 -1.76
N LEU A 188 -26.06 -30.92 -2.87
CA LEU A 188 -24.92 -30.22 -3.46
C LEU A 188 -25.30 -28.76 -3.80
N LYS A 189 -26.45 -28.55 -4.45
CA LYS A 189 -26.95 -27.22 -4.83
C LYS A 189 -27.22 -26.33 -3.62
N GLU A 190 -27.81 -26.89 -2.56
CA GLU A 190 -28.08 -26.17 -1.32
C GLU A 190 -26.77 -25.69 -0.69
N ILE A 191 -25.78 -26.57 -0.57
CA ILE A 191 -24.48 -26.25 0.01
C ILE A 191 -23.80 -25.13 -0.80
N THR A 192 -23.78 -25.24 -2.13
CA THR A 192 -23.10 -24.28 -3.00
C THR A 192 -23.87 -22.98 -3.24
N SER A 193 -25.16 -22.91 -2.88
CA SER A 193 -26.07 -21.81 -3.22
C SER A 193 -25.61 -20.40 -2.81
N THR A 194 -24.75 -20.30 -1.79
CA THR A 194 -24.24 -19.02 -1.26
C THR A 194 -22.98 -18.52 -1.97
N THR A 195 -22.44 -19.31 -2.91
CA THR A 195 -21.17 -19.06 -3.59
C THR A 195 -21.31 -19.31 -5.09
N ASN A 196 -20.32 -18.88 -5.88
CA ASN A 196 -20.21 -19.27 -7.29
C ASN A 196 -19.47 -20.61 -7.47
N ALA A 197 -19.41 -21.44 -6.42
CA ALA A 197 -18.75 -22.73 -6.48
C ALA A 197 -19.62 -23.76 -7.19
N GLU A 198 -18.98 -24.56 -8.03
CA GLU A 198 -19.58 -25.70 -8.70
C GLU A 198 -19.07 -26.98 -8.05
N ALA A 199 -19.97 -27.90 -7.72
CA ALA A 199 -19.62 -29.20 -7.16
C ALA A 199 -20.05 -30.31 -8.12
N ILE A 200 -19.19 -31.31 -8.28
CA ILE A 200 -19.39 -32.48 -9.13
C ILE A 200 -19.08 -33.71 -8.30
N LEU A 201 -20.05 -34.63 -8.22
CA LEU A 201 -19.84 -35.96 -7.64
C LEU A 201 -19.45 -36.93 -8.74
N ILE A 202 -18.41 -37.71 -8.50
CA ILE A 202 -17.78 -38.61 -9.47
C ILE A 202 -17.80 -40.04 -8.95
N SER A 203 -18.22 -40.96 -9.82
CA SER A 203 -18.24 -42.40 -9.58
C SER A 203 -16.84 -43.01 -9.49
N SER A 204 -16.77 -44.27 -9.04
CA SER A 204 -15.51 -45.03 -8.99
C SER A 204 -14.82 -45.23 -10.35
N LYS A 205 -15.52 -44.94 -11.45
CA LYS A 205 -15.02 -45.03 -12.83
C LYS A 205 -14.62 -43.67 -13.42
N GLY A 206 -14.57 -42.61 -12.62
CA GLY A 206 -14.24 -41.27 -13.11
C GLY A 206 -15.38 -40.59 -13.90
N GLN A 207 -16.61 -41.10 -13.80
CA GLN A 207 -17.77 -40.54 -14.49
C GLN A 207 -18.64 -39.69 -13.57
N VAL A 208 -19.17 -38.59 -14.10
CA VAL A 208 -20.08 -37.68 -13.38
C VAL A 208 -21.35 -38.42 -12.96
N MET A 209 -21.65 -38.39 -11.66
CA MET A 209 -22.89 -38.89 -11.07
C MET A 209 -23.94 -37.79 -11.00
N CYS A 210 -23.62 -36.67 -10.35
CA CYS A 210 -24.46 -35.47 -10.32
C CYS A 210 -23.58 -34.22 -10.22
N SER A 211 -24.15 -33.06 -10.56
CA SER A 211 -23.41 -31.80 -10.58
C SER A 211 -24.31 -30.60 -10.31
N THR A 212 -23.74 -29.52 -9.79
CA THR A 212 -24.49 -28.27 -9.58
C THR A 212 -24.57 -27.40 -10.84
N ASN A 213 -23.70 -27.64 -11.83
CA ASN A 213 -23.61 -26.90 -13.08
C ASN A 213 -24.34 -27.58 -14.26
N ASN A 214 -25.15 -28.61 -13.98
CA ASN A 214 -25.88 -29.41 -14.98
C ASN A 214 -24.99 -30.14 -16.00
N THR A 215 -23.75 -30.48 -15.62
CA THR A 215 -22.93 -31.43 -16.37
C THR A 215 -23.66 -32.76 -16.51
N ALA A 216 -23.66 -33.32 -17.72
CA ALA A 216 -24.41 -34.53 -18.04
C ALA A 216 -23.89 -35.75 -17.27
N TYR A 217 -24.82 -36.55 -16.74
CA TYR A 217 -24.54 -37.84 -16.12
C TYR A 217 -23.77 -38.77 -17.06
N GLY A 218 -22.79 -39.50 -16.52
CA GLY A 218 -21.97 -40.47 -17.26
C GLY A 218 -20.81 -39.85 -18.03
N THR A 219 -20.71 -38.52 -18.10
CA THR A 219 -19.58 -37.83 -18.74
C THR A 219 -18.29 -38.16 -17.99
N SER A 220 -17.22 -38.50 -18.72
CA SER A 220 -15.90 -38.69 -18.12
C SER A 220 -15.32 -37.35 -17.65
N ILE A 221 -14.75 -37.32 -16.45
CA ILE A 221 -14.09 -36.10 -15.96
C ILE A 221 -12.87 -35.73 -16.81
N LEU A 222 -12.19 -36.73 -17.37
CA LEU A 222 -11.05 -36.50 -18.24
C LEU A 222 -11.47 -35.86 -19.58
N ASP A 223 -12.66 -36.19 -20.08
CA ASP A 223 -13.19 -35.56 -21.29
C ASP A 223 -13.49 -34.07 -21.02
N ILE A 224 -14.04 -33.74 -19.85
CA ILE A 224 -14.28 -32.36 -19.43
C ILE A 224 -12.95 -31.61 -19.31
N LEU A 225 -11.95 -32.22 -18.68
CA LEU A 225 -10.63 -31.60 -18.47
C LEU A 225 -9.77 -31.60 -19.74
N SER A 226 -10.10 -32.39 -20.76
CA SER A 226 -9.33 -32.45 -22.02
C SER A 226 -9.34 -31.12 -22.78
N SER A 227 -10.40 -30.31 -22.63
CA SER A 227 -10.47 -28.96 -23.19
C SER A 227 -9.70 -27.92 -22.38
N HIS A 228 -9.27 -28.26 -21.16
CA HIS A 228 -8.64 -27.34 -20.23
C HIS A 228 -7.12 -27.44 -20.27
N GLN A 229 -6.46 -26.29 -20.09
CA GLN A 229 -5.03 -26.27 -19.79
C GLN A 229 -4.82 -26.45 -18.28
N LEU A 230 -4.32 -27.61 -17.86
CA LEU A 230 -3.99 -27.89 -16.46
C LEU A 230 -2.64 -27.30 -16.05
N TYR A 231 -2.53 -26.85 -14.80
CA TYR A 231 -1.30 -26.35 -14.19
C TYR A 231 -0.98 -27.13 -12.92
N ASN A 232 0.31 -27.43 -12.72
CA ASN A 232 0.86 -28.20 -11.59
C ASN A 232 0.46 -29.69 -11.54
N THR A 233 -0.40 -30.15 -12.44
CA THR A 233 -0.75 -31.57 -12.62
C THR A 233 -1.03 -31.85 -14.10
N THR A 234 -1.14 -33.13 -14.45
CA THR A 234 -1.60 -33.62 -15.76
C THR A 234 -2.88 -34.44 -15.58
N ALA A 235 -3.62 -34.68 -16.66
CA ALA A 235 -4.84 -35.49 -16.60
C ALA A 235 -4.56 -36.90 -16.06
N ASP A 236 -3.49 -37.54 -16.53
CA ASP A 236 -3.07 -38.88 -16.09
C ASP A 236 -2.69 -38.90 -14.60
N GLN A 237 -1.94 -37.88 -14.13
CA GLN A 237 -1.58 -37.76 -12.72
C GLN A 237 -2.79 -37.52 -11.83
N LEU A 238 -3.74 -36.71 -12.29
CA LEU A 238 -4.98 -36.46 -11.57
C LEU A 238 -5.80 -37.75 -11.46
N GLU A 239 -5.95 -38.49 -12.56
CA GLU A 239 -6.62 -39.79 -12.57
C GLU A 239 -5.96 -40.77 -11.60
N GLU A 240 -4.62 -40.89 -11.65
CA GLU A 240 -3.86 -41.75 -10.72
C GLU A 240 -4.07 -41.34 -9.26
N GLN A 241 -4.08 -40.04 -8.96
CA GLN A 241 -4.30 -39.53 -7.60
C GLN A 241 -5.73 -39.82 -7.11
N MET A 242 -6.73 -39.65 -7.97
CA MET A 242 -8.13 -39.97 -7.66
C MET A 242 -8.33 -41.48 -7.45
N LEU A 243 -7.77 -42.32 -8.33
CA LEU A 243 -7.79 -43.78 -8.18
C LEU A 243 -7.12 -44.24 -6.86
N ASN A 244 -6.05 -43.56 -6.45
CA ASN A 244 -5.37 -43.80 -5.17
C ASN A 244 -6.06 -43.11 -3.97
N ARG A 245 -7.24 -42.51 -4.18
CA ARG A 245 -8.06 -41.83 -3.16
C ARG A 245 -7.34 -40.71 -2.42
N GLN A 246 -6.49 -39.96 -3.14
CA GLN A 246 -5.77 -38.83 -2.59
C GLN A 246 -6.58 -37.54 -2.80
N ALA A 247 -6.74 -36.77 -1.73
CA ALA A 247 -7.26 -35.41 -1.84
C ALA A 247 -6.16 -34.45 -2.34
N GLY A 248 -6.55 -33.48 -3.16
CA GLY A 248 -5.61 -32.54 -3.76
C GLY A 248 -6.29 -31.33 -4.36
N ALA A 249 -5.48 -30.50 -5.01
CA ALA A 249 -5.94 -29.28 -5.66
C ALA A 249 -5.15 -29.03 -6.93
N PHE A 250 -5.82 -28.48 -7.93
CA PHE A 250 -5.17 -28.06 -9.16
C PHE A 250 -5.79 -26.77 -9.70
N ARG A 251 -5.10 -26.20 -10.68
CA ARG A 251 -5.58 -25.03 -11.42
C ARG A 251 -5.75 -25.44 -12.85
N SER A 252 -6.81 -24.97 -13.46
CA SER A 252 -7.09 -25.20 -14.87
C SER A 252 -7.47 -23.89 -15.53
N ARG A 253 -7.38 -23.87 -16.86
CA ARG A 253 -7.82 -22.74 -17.66
C ARG A 253 -8.67 -23.24 -18.82
N ASP A 254 -9.87 -22.72 -18.92
CA ASP A 254 -10.78 -22.94 -20.04
C ASP A 254 -10.91 -21.63 -20.83
N GLY A 255 -10.28 -21.57 -22.01
CA GLY A 255 -10.19 -20.34 -22.80
C GLY A 255 -9.52 -19.18 -22.03
N PHE A 256 -10.33 -18.23 -21.53
CA PHE A 256 -9.86 -17.08 -20.72
C PHE A 256 -10.19 -17.21 -19.23
N ASN A 257 -10.94 -18.24 -18.85
CA ASN A 257 -11.42 -18.45 -17.49
C ASN A 257 -10.37 -19.22 -16.70
N PHE A 258 -9.97 -18.68 -15.55
CA PHE A 258 -9.05 -19.34 -14.64
C PHE A 258 -9.85 -20.02 -13.55
N ILE A 259 -9.67 -21.34 -13.42
CA ILE A 259 -10.46 -22.16 -12.52
C ILE A 259 -9.52 -22.75 -11.46
N TYR A 260 -9.97 -22.72 -10.21
CA TYR A 260 -9.32 -23.40 -9.11
C TYR A 260 -10.22 -24.54 -8.63
N THR A 261 -9.67 -25.75 -8.54
CA THR A 261 -10.41 -26.97 -8.22
C THR A 261 -9.74 -27.69 -7.05
N GLU A 262 -10.51 -28.04 -6.02
CA GLU A 262 -10.13 -29.00 -4.99
C GLU A 262 -10.90 -30.29 -5.24
N TYR A 263 -10.25 -31.43 -4.99
CA TYR A 263 -10.85 -32.74 -5.15
C TYR A 263 -10.46 -33.68 -4.03
N GLY A 264 -11.27 -34.72 -3.84
CA GLY A 264 -10.92 -35.81 -2.96
C GLY A 264 -12.08 -36.76 -2.66
N PRO A 265 -11.81 -37.80 -1.85
CA PRO A 265 -12.71 -38.92 -1.69
C PRO A 265 -13.88 -38.61 -0.74
N VAL A 266 -15.03 -39.20 -1.04
CA VAL A 266 -16.17 -39.31 -0.12
C VAL A 266 -15.96 -40.52 0.79
N GLU A 267 -16.07 -40.32 2.11
CA GLU A 267 -15.87 -41.39 3.08
C GLU A 267 -16.91 -42.51 2.91
N ASN A 268 -16.51 -43.76 3.18
CA ASN A 268 -17.35 -44.97 3.07
C ASN A 268 -17.97 -45.26 1.68
N THR A 269 -17.54 -44.56 0.64
CA THR A 269 -17.90 -44.83 -0.78
C THR A 269 -16.64 -45.02 -1.61
N ASN A 270 -16.76 -45.26 -2.91
CA ASN A 270 -15.64 -45.14 -3.86
C ASN A 270 -15.80 -43.92 -4.77
N TRP A 271 -16.48 -42.89 -4.27
CA TRP A 271 -16.74 -41.67 -5.02
C TRP A 271 -15.72 -40.61 -4.67
N ASP A 272 -15.54 -39.68 -5.61
CA ASP A 272 -14.78 -38.46 -5.42
C ASP A 272 -15.66 -37.24 -5.65
N ILE A 273 -15.34 -36.13 -4.98
CA ILE A 273 -15.98 -34.84 -5.21
C ILE A 273 -14.95 -33.89 -5.78
N LEU A 274 -15.36 -33.14 -6.80
CA LEU A 274 -14.62 -31.98 -7.31
C LEU A 274 -15.43 -30.73 -6.99
N VAL A 275 -14.78 -29.74 -6.39
CA VAL A 275 -15.34 -28.40 -6.20
C VAL A 275 -14.49 -27.40 -6.94
N SER A 276 -15.10 -26.61 -7.82
CA SER A 276 -14.42 -25.65 -8.69
C SER A 276 -15.02 -24.26 -8.56
N ILE A 277 -14.18 -23.22 -8.64
CA ILE A 277 -14.64 -21.83 -8.80
C ILE A 277 -13.92 -21.21 -9.99
N ASP A 278 -14.69 -20.50 -10.83
CA ASP A 278 -14.16 -19.64 -11.89
C ASP A 278 -13.78 -18.25 -11.34
N PHE A 279 -12.62 -17.76 -11.74
CA PHE A 279 -12.15 -16.42 -11.39
C PHE A 279 -13.04 -15.33 -11.97
N GLY A 280 -13.53 -15.52 -13.20
CA GLY A 280 -14.33 -14.52 -13.91
C GLY A 280 -15.65 -14.24 -13.19
N SER A 281 -16.40 -15.28 -12.86
CA SER A 281 -17.66 -15.19 -12.12
C SER A 281 -17.46 -14.55 -10.73
N GLU A 282 -16.44 -14.97 -9.99
CA GLU A 282 -16.13 -14.44 -8.66
C GLU A 282 -15.67 -12.98 -8.71
N PHE A 283 -14.87 -12.60 -9.72
CA PHE A 283 -14.43 -11.23 -9.93
C PHE A 283 -15.61 -10.32 -10.31
N LEU A 284 -16.50 -10.80 -11.19
CA LEU A 284 -17.70 -10.07 -11.60
C LEU A 284 -18.68 -9.86 -10.44
N ALA A 285 -18.87 -10.86 -9.58
CA ALA A 285 -19.72 -10.76 -8.39
C ALA A 285 -19.25 -9.65 -7.43
N MET A 286 -17.94 -9.41 -7.36
CA MET A 286 -17.33 -8.37 -6.50
C MET A 286 -17.23 -6.99 -7.18
N LEU A 287 -17.55 -6.90 -8.47
CA LEU A 287 -17.41 -5.68 -9.27
C LEU A 287 -18.34 -4.54 -8.82
N PRO A 288 -19.62 -4.76 -8.46
CA PRO A 288 -20.52 -3.68 -8.04
C PRO A 288 -20.01 -2.88 -6.84
N LEU A 289 -19.51 -3.58 -5.80
CA LEU A 289 -18.93 -2.93 -4.63
C LEU A 289 -17.66 -2.15 -5.00
N THR A 290 -16.83 -2.72 -5.87
CA THR A 290 -15.62 -2.09 -6.38
C THR A 290 -15.93 -0.80 -7.15
N CYS A 291 -16.97 -0.84 -8.00
CA CYS A 291 -17.47 0.32 -8.73
C CYS A 291 -17.96 1.42 -7.78
N SER A 292 -18.70 1.07 -6.72
CA SER A 292 -19.15 2.04 -5.71
C SER A 292 -17.98 2.75 -5.01
N VAL A 293 -16.93 2.01 -4.62
CA VAL A 293 -15.72 2.59 -4.04
C VAL A 293 -15.00 3.49 -5.05
N MET A 294 -14.92 3.07 -6.31
CA MET A 294 -14.39 3.91 -7.38
C MET A 294 -15.17 5.21 -7.52
N VAL A 295 -16.51 5.18 -7.62
CA VAL A 295 -17.31 6.41 -7.74
C VAL A 295 -17.04 7.39 -6.60
N CYS A 296 -16.94 6.91 -5.35
CA CYS A 296 -16.56 7.73 -4.21
C CYS A 296 -15.16 8.34 -4.34
N LEU A 297 -14.17 7.56 -4.79
CA LEU A 297 -12.81 8.05 -5.03
C LEU A 297 -12.77 9.10 -6.15
N ILE A 298 -13.54 8.89 -7.23
CA ILE A 298 -13.68 9.82 -8.34
C ILE A 298 -14.27 11.15 -7.85
N ALA A 299 -15.35 11.09 -7.06
CA ALA A 299 -15.97 12.27 -6.46
C ALA A 299 -15.00 13.03 -5.55
N LEU A 300 -14.20 12.31 -4.75
CA LEU A 300 -13.17 12.89 -3.90
C LEU A 300 -12.09 13.61 -4.72
N ILE A 301 -11.57 12.96 -5.78
CA ILE A 301 -10.55 13.53 -6.67
C ILE A 301 -11.09 14.78 -7.39
N ILE A 302 -12.33 14.75 -7.87
CA ILE A 302 -12.98 15.91 -8.51
C ILE A 302 -13.14 17.05 -7.51
N THR A 303 -13.54 16.76 -6.28
CA THR A 303 -13.70 17.76 -5.21
C THR A 303 -12.35 18.39 -4.86
N LEU A 304 -11.30 17.57 -4.73
CA LEU A 304 -9.94 18.04 -4.47
C LEU A 304 -9.43 18.89 -5.64
N TYR A 305 -9.65 18.45 -6.87
CA TYR A 305 -9.31 19.22 -8.07
C TYR A 305 -10.01 20.59 -8.06
N TYR A 306 -11.31 20.63 -7.75
CA TYR A 306 -12.06 21.87 -7.65
C TYR A 306 -11.49 22.80 -6.57
N PHE A 307 -11.16 22.27 -5.39
CA PHE A 307 -10.60 23.04 -4.29
C PHE A 307 -9.21 23.61 -4.63
N VAL A 308 -8.32 22.78 -5.18
CA VAL A 308 -6.98 23.19 -5.63
C VAL A 308 -7.09 24.27 -6.71
N ASN A 309 -7.96 24.07 -7.70
CA ASN A 309 -8.13 25.02 -8.80
C ASN A 309 -8.76 26.33 -8.31
N ARG A 310 -9.69 26.28 -7.34
CA ARG A 310 -10.24 27.46 -6.67
C ARG A 310 -9.16 28.23 -5.89
N HIS A 311 -8.34 27.53 -5.12
CA HIS A 311 -7.27 28.16 -4.34
C HIS A 311 -6.23 28.83 -5.25
N ILE A 312 -5.83 28.15 -6.33
CA ILE A 312 -4.92 28.70 -7.33
C ILE A 312 -5.50 29.95 -8.01
N ARG A 313 -6.80 29.96 -8.37
CA ARG A 313 -7.45 31.15 -8.94
C ARG A 313 -7.44 32.34 -7.99
N LEU A 314 -7.76 32.12 -6.71
CA LEU A 314 -7.72 33.17 -5.70
C LEU A 314 -6.32 33.77 -5.54
N GLN A 315 -5.27 32.94 -5.60
CA GLN A 315 -3.90 33.44 -5.55
C GLN A 315 -3.47 34.14 -6.86
N SER A 316 -4.00 33.73 -8.01
CA SER A 316 -3.71 34.36 -9.29
C SER A 316 -4.14 35.83 -9.32
N GLU A 317 -5.27 36.19 -8.72
CA GLU A 317 -5.74 37.58 -8.66
C GLU A 317 -4.78 38.48 -7.88
N ASN A 318 -4.27 37.99 -6.74
CA ASN A 318 -3.28 38.71 -5.93
C ASN A 318 -1.95 38.87 -6.68
N ILE A 319 -1.45 37.80 -7.33
CA ILE A 319 -0.22 37.86 -8.12
C ILE A 319 -0.37 38.85 -9.27
N GLN A 320 -1.52 38.83 -9.97
CA GLN A 320 -1.75 39.68 -11.13
C GLN A 320 -1.91 41.16 -10.74
N SER A 321 -2.55 41.43 -9.60
CA SER A 321 -2.60 42.77 -8.98
C SER A 321 -1.20 43.27 -8.59
N MET A 322 -0.35 42.39 -8.03
CA MET A 322 1.03 42.71 -7.71
C MET A 322 1.86 43.01 -8.97
N VAL A 323 1.72 42.19 -10.02
CA VAL A 323 2.37 42.41 -11.33
C VAL A 323 1.91 43.71 -11.97
N GLN A 324 0.62 44.03 -11.94
CA GLN A 324 0.08 45.29 -12.45
C GLN A 324 0.56 46.49 -11.62
N SER A 325 0.67 46.35 -10.31
CA SER A 325 1.21 47.38 -9.42
C SER A 325 2.68 47.64 -9.75
N VAL A 326 3.49 46.60 -9.93
CA VAL A 326 4.89 46.71 -10.38
C VAL A 326 5.00 47.33 -11.77
N GLN A 327 4.14 46.95 -12.72
CA GLN A 327 4.15 47.51 -14.07
C GLN A 327 3.68 48.98 -14.10
N SER A 328 2.70 49.35 -13.28
CA SER A 328 2.21 50.73 -13.16
C SER A 328 3.22 51.63 -12.46
N LEU A 329 3.95 51.12 -11.46
CA LEU A 329 5.12 51.76 -10.89
C LEU A 329 6.20 51.95 -11.97
N LYS A 330 6.55 50.88 -12.70
CA LYS A 330 7.51 50.94 -13.82
C LYS A 330 7.12 52.01 -14.85
N LYS A 331 5.84 52.08 -15.25
CA LYS A 331 5.33 53.05 -16.23
C LYS A 331 5.35 54.50 -15.70
N LYS A 332 5.04 54.72 -14.43
CA LYS A 332 5.13 56.05 -13.78
C LYS A 332 6.59 56.50 -13.62
N ILE A 333 7.52 55.56 -13.41
CA ILE A 333 8.95 55.83 -13.26
C ILE A 333 9.60 56.23 -14.60
N TYR A 334 9.25 55.60 -15.73
CA TYR A 334 9.76 56.00 -17.05
C TYR A 334 9.25 57.37 -17.56
N GLN A 335 8.23 57.95 -16.93
CA GLN A 335 7.69 59.25 -17.34
C GLN A 335 8.32 60.44 -16.59
N ASN A 336 9.00 60.21 -15.46
CA ASN A 336 9.75 61.24 -14.74
C ASN A 336 11.25 61.04 -15.01
N ASN A 337 11.81 61.90 -15.85
CA ASN A 337 13.21 61.86 -16.26
C ASN A 337 14.14 62.37 -15.16
N ASP A 338 14.88 61.49 -14.49
CA ASP A 338 16.19 61.82 -13.92
C ASP A 338 17.15 60.60 -13.98
N PRO A 339 18.27 60.66 -14.73
CA PRO A 339 19.20 59.54 -14.90
C PRO A 339 19.94 59.12 -13.61
N ALA A 340 20.07 60.02 -12.63
CA ALA A 340 20.80 59.75 -11.38
C ALA A 340 20.05 58.78 -10.45
N GLU A 341 18.72 58.85 -10.43
CA GLU A 341 17.87 57.93 -9.66
C GLU A 341 17.84 56.51 -10.25
N LEU A 342 18.00 56.39 -11.58
CA LEU A 342 17.96 55.10 -12.28
C LEU A 342 19.07 54.13 -11.83
N LEU A 343 20.25 54.68 -11.52
CA LEU A 343 21.42 53.92 -11.04
C LEU A 343 21.23 53.43 -9.60
N ASP A 344 20.56 54.22 -8.78
CA ASP A 344 20.26 53.89 -7.39
C ASP A 344 19.18 52.79 -7.30
N TYR A 345 18.24 52.78 -8.24
CA TYR A 345 17.18 51.78 -8.30
C TYR A 345 17.61 50.42 -8.89
N GLU A 346 18.57 50.36 -9.81
CA GLU A 346 19.18 49.08 -10.21
C GLU A 346 19.89 48.40 -9.04
N ASN A 347 20.57 49.20 -8.19
CA ASN A 347 21.14 48.72 -6.94
C ASN A 347 20.04 48.24 -5.98
N LEU A 348 18.93 48.98 -5.87
CA LEU A 348 17.79 48.61 -5.01
C LEU A 348 17.07 47.33 -5.47
N ILE A 349 16.93 47.11 -6.78
CA ILE A 349 16.39 45.86 -7.34
C ILE A 349 17.37 44.70 -7.11
N ARG A 350 18.68 44.93 -7.27
CA ARG A 350 19.72 43.94 -6.98
C ARG A 350 19.75 43.59 -5.49
N MET A 351 19.55 44.56 -4.59
CA MET A 351 19.37 44.41 -3.15
C MET A 351 18.04 43.75 -2.76
N SER A 352 16.97 43.89 -3.56
CA SER A 352 15.72 43.17 -3.32
C SER A 352 15.78 41.70 -3.77
N SER A 353 16.64 41.40 -4.76
CA SER A 353 16.83 40.05 -5.29
C SER A 353 17.70 39.14 -4.42
N LYS A 354 18.51 39.73 -3.53
CA LYS A 354 19.28 39.05 -2.48
C LYS A 354 18.82 39.63 -1.16
N GLY A 355 18.08 38.87 -0.36
CA GLY A 355 17.41 39.34 0.87
C GLY A 355 18.18 40.42 1.63
N LEU A 356 17.47 41.46 2.07
CA LEU A 356 18.07 42.62 2.77
C LEU A 356 18.87 42.15 4.01
N ASN A 357 18.36 41.14 4.70
CA ASN A 357 18.96 40.49 5.84
C ASN A 357 19.19 39.00 5.56
N ASP A 358 20.19 38.42 6.21
CA ASP A 358 20.43 36.99 6.23
C ASP A 358 19.38 36.29 7.10
N ASP A 359 18.58 35.37 6.53
CA ASP A 359 17.44 34.74 7.22
C ASP A 359 17.83 33.95 8.48
N LEU A 360 19.07 33.46 8.55
CA LEU A 360 19.56 32.68 9.68
C LEU A 360 19.95 33.58 10.85
N THR A 361 20.78 34.58 10.59
CA THR A 361 21.45 35.39 11.61
C THR A 361 20.77 36.72 11.85
N GLY A 362 19.99 37.21 10.88
CA GLY A 362 19.35 38.52 10.81
C GLY A 362 20.31 39.71 10.71
N ALA A 363 21.59 39.49 10.39
CA ALA A 363 22.53 40.54 10.00
C ALA A 363 22.29 40.96 8.54
N SER A 364 22.76 42.15 8.13
CA SER A 364 22.67 42.58 6.73
C SER A 364 23.42 41.59 5.83
N THR A 365 22.91 41.29 4.64
CA THR A 365 23.69 40.49 3.68
C THR A 365 24.90 41.28 3.19
N ARG A 366 25.98 40.59 2.78
CA ARG A 366 27.23 41.22 2.30
C ARG A 366 27.00 42.41 1.36
N ALA A 367 26.08 42.28 0.39
CA ALA A 367 25.81 43.35 -0.57
C ALA A 367 25.18 44.59 0.10
N VAL A 368 24.23 44.41 1.00
CA VAL A 368 23.57 45.49 1.74
C VAL A 368 24.56 46.16 2.69
N PHE A 369 25.35 45.37 3.41
CA PHE A 369 26.36 45.88 4.33
C PHE A 369 27.38 46.77 3.62
N LEU A 370 27.95 46.31 2.50
CA LEU A 370 28.97 47.09 1.77
C LEU A 370 28.42 48.44 1.29
N ASN A 371 27.19 48.46 0.76
CA ASN A 371 26.56 49.72 0.33
C ASN A 371 26.30 50.67 1.52
N GLN A 372 25.79 50.15 2.64
CA GLN A 372 25.56 50.95 3.85
C GLN A 372 26.88 51.46 4.44
N ALA A 373 27.93 50.64 4.43
CA ALA A 373 29.25 51.02 4.91
C ALA A 373 29.88 52.11 4.02
N GLU A 374 29.77 52.02 2.69
CA GLU A 374 30.24 53.09 1.80
C GLU A 374 29.53 54.42 2.03
N ALA A 375 28.22 54.40 2.28
CA ALA A 375 27.46 55.60 2.65
C ALA A 375 27.93 56.14 4.01
N LEU A 376 28.10 55.26 5.01
CA LEU A 376 28.54 55.62 6.35
C LEU A 376 29.93 56.28 6.34
N LEU A 377 30.88 55.74 5.57
CA LEU A 377 32.23 56.33 5.45
C LEU A 377 32.21 57.73 4.83
N LYS A 378 31.30 58.00 3.87
CA LYS A 378 31.15 59.34 3.28
C LYS A 378 30.55 60.37 4.24
N GLU A 379 29.76 59.92 5.20
CA GLU A 379 29.11 60.77 6.21
C GLU A 379 29.98 61.00 7.46
N THR A 380 31.01 60.17 7.66
CA THR A 380 31.89 60.22 8.83
C THR A 380 32.81 61.44 8.76
N LYS A 381 32.89 62.19 9.86
CA LYS A 381 33.75 63.38 9.97
C LYS A 381 35.15 62.98 10.46
N ASP A 382 36.16 63.76 10.09
CA ASP A 382 37.58 63.51 10.42
C ASP A 382 37.89 63.28 11.91
N ASN A 383 37.04 63.78 12.82
CA ASN A 383 37.21 63.64 14.28
C ASN A 383 36.43 62.47 14.91
N GLN A 384 35.79 61.60 14.11
CA GLN A 384 35.03 60.45 14.63
C GLN A 384 35.85 59.17 14.52
N ILE A 385 35.93 58.41 15.61
CA ILE A 385 36.59 57.11 15.62
C ILE A 385 35.64 56.08 15.01
N LEU A 386 35.95 55.63 13.80
CA LEU A 386 35.25 54.53 13.16
C LEU A 386 36.16 53.31 13.09
N VAL A 387 35.67 52.16 13.54
CA VAL A 387 36.42 50.91 13.51
C VAL A 387 35.63 49.83 12.79
N LEU A 388 36.30 49.13 11.88
CA LEU A 388 35.78 47.93 11.25
C LEU A 388 36.41 46.70 11.88
N CYS A 389 35.54 45.83 12.38
CA CYS A 389 35.89 44.53 12.94
C CYS A 389 35.51 43.44 11.95
N PHE A 390 36.45 42.58 11.60
CA PHE A 390 36.24 41.34 10.87
C PHE A 390 36.24 40.20 11.88
N ILE A 391 35.12 39.47 11.97
CA ILE A 391 34.89 38.42 12.96
C ILE A 391 34.72 37.08 12.26
N ASP A 392 35.43 36.07 12.75
CA ASP A 392 35.31 34.71 12.25
C ASP A 392 34.97 33.74 13.38
N LEU A 393 34.04 32.83 13.09
CA LEU A 393 33.66 31.77 14.01
C LEU A 393 34.69 30.63 13.98
N ASP A 394 35.45 30.47 15.07
CA ASP A 394 36.53 29.50 15.11
C ASP A 394 35.99 28.06 15.01
N ASP A 395 36.54 27.29 14.08
CA ASP A 395 36.29 25.86 13.90
C ASP A 395 34.82 25.47 13.62
N LEU A 396 34.02 26.37 13.00
CA LEU A 396 32.62 26.10 12.63
C LEU A 396 32.47 24.83 11.79
N LYS A 397 33.39 24.58 10.85
CA LYS A 397 33.37 23.36 10.03
C LYS A 397 33.50 22.10 10.90
N THR A 398 34.42 22.09 11.85
CA THR A 398 34.61 20.97 12.79
C THR A 398 33.39 20.78 13.68
N LEU A 399 32.75 21.88 14.11
CA LEU A 399 31.49 21.84 14.86
C LEU A 399 30.37 21.18 14.03
N ASN A 400 30.22 21.57 12.76
CA ASN A 400 29.22 21.02 11.86
C ASN A 400 29.47 19.55 11.53
N ASP A 401 30.72 19.17 11.25
CA ASP A 401 31.08 17.79 10.90
C ASP A 401 30.86 16.83 12.08
N LYS A 402 31.02 17.30 13.32
CA LYS A 402 30.94 16.48 14.53
C LYS A 402 29.56 16.48 15.20
N TYR A 403 28.80 17.58 15.10
CA TYR A 403 27.54 17.77 15.82
C TYR A 403 26.37 18.19 14.93
N GLY A 404 26.55 18.18 13.60
CA GLY A 404 25.53 18.49 12.60
C GLY A 404 25.33 19.98 12.36
N HIS A 405 24.82 20.30 11.16
CA HIS A 405 24.59 21.68 10.72
C HIS A 405 23.65 22.49 11.62
N SER A 406 22.68 21.85 12.27
CA SER A 406 21.77 22.52 13.21
C SER A 406 22.51 23.15 14.40
N THR A 407 23.63 22.56 14.83
CA THR A 407 24.43 23.06 15.95
C THR A 407 25.25 24.28 15.53
N GLY A 408 25.82 24.26 14.32
CA GLY A 408 26.46 25.45 13.74
C GLY A 408 25.48 26.60 13.48
N ASP A 409 24.26 26.30 13.06
CA ASP A 409 23.20 27.30 12.89
C ASP A 409 22.87 28.03 14.20
N ILE A 410 22.87 27.32 15.33
CA ILE A 410 22.69 27.92 16.67
C ILE A 410 23.87 28.83 17.01
N ALA A 411 25.09 28.42 16.70
CA ALA A 411 26.29 29.22 16.93
C ALA A 411 26.24 30.53 16.13
N LEU A 412 25.94 30.43 14.83
CA LEU A 412 25.80 31.58 13.93
C LEU A 412 24.69 32.54 14.38
N LYS A 413 23.53 32.02 14.79
CA LYS A 413 22.42 32.83 15.33
C LYS A 413 22.82 33.64 16.55
N LYS A 414 23.49 33.00 17.50
CA LYS A 414 23.88 33.65 18.76
C LYS A 414 24.95 34.71 18.51
N THR A 415 25.96 34.40 17.70
CA THR A 415 26.97 35.36 17.27
C THR A 415 26.36 36.55 16.53
N GLY A 416 25.51 36.29 15.52
CA GLY A 416 24.83 37.36 14.79
C GLY A 416 23.98 38.25 15.69
N ASN A 417 23.31 37.67 16.69
CA ASN A 417 22.54 38.45 17.66
C ASN A 417 23.42 39.34 18.55
N THR A 418 24.50 38.80 19.10
CA THR A 418 25.46 39.58 19.90
C THR A 418 26.06 40.72 19.08
N LEU A 419 26.46 40.46 17.83
CA LEU A 419 27.04 41.50 16.98
C LEU A 419 26.02 42.61 16.62
N ARG A 420 24.75 42.27 16.44
CA ARG A 420 23.68 43.28 16.26
C ARG A 420 23.48 44.15 17.49
N GLU A 421 23.52 43.57 18.69
CA GLU A 421 23.39 44.33 19.93
C GLU A 421 24.51 45.38 20.03
N TYR A 422 25.74 45.02 19.64
CA TYR A 422 26.87 45.95 19.57
C TYR A 422 26.72 46.98 18.46
N ALA A 423 26.26 46.58 17.26
CA ALA A 423 25.98 47.52 16.18
C ALA A 423 24.96 48.59 16.61
N VAL A 424 23.91 48.20 17.34
CA VAL A 424 22.92 49.17 17.87
C VAL A 424 23.51 50.03 18.98
N LYS A 425 24.32 49.45 19.87
CA LYS A 425 24.91 50.16 21.02
C LYS A 425 25.88 51.28 20.60
N TYR A 426 26.64 51.08 19.52
CA TYR A 426 27.70 51.99 19.06
C TYR A 426 27.41 52.65 17.71
N ASP A 427 26.12 52.78 17.37
CA ASP A 427 25.61 53.42 16.15
C ASP A 427 26.32 52.94 14.87
N GLY A 428 26.42 51.62 14.79
CA GLY A 428 27.22 50.87 13.84
C GLY A 428 26.40 50.00 12.89
N LEU A 429 27.10 49.18 12.11
CA LEU A 429 26.51 48.28 11.11
C LEU A 429 27.04 46.87 11.31
N VAL A 430 26.20 45.85 11.08
CA VAL A 430 26.65 44.45 11.06
C VAL A 430 26.20 43.75 9.79
N GLY A 431 27.11 43.00 9.19
CA GLY A 431 26.86 42.20 8.00
C GLY A 431 27.41 40.79 8.11
N ARG A 432 26.73 39.83 7.49
CA ARG A 432 27.27 38.49 7.27
C ARG A 432 28.04 38.49 5.94
N TYR A 433 29.36 38.35 6.03
CA TYR A 433 30.27 38.48 4.89
C TYR A 433 30.51 37.14 4.19
N GLY A 434 30.56 36.05 4.96
CA GLY A 434 30.79 34.69 4.51
C GLY A 434 29.92 33.68 5.26
N GLY A 435 30.30 32.40 5.23
CA GLY A 435 29.56 31.33 5.92
C GLY A 435 29.65 31.48 7.45
N ASP A 436 30.86 31.60 7.96
CA ASP A 436 31.31 31.79 9.35
C ASP A 436 31.79 33.21 9.65
N GLU A 437 31.84 34.07 8.64
CA GLU A 437 32.46 35.40 8.71
C GLU A 437 31.41 36.51 8.84
N PHE A 438 31.65 37.43 9.78
CA PHE A 438 30.88 38.64 10.00
C PHE A 438 31.77 39.88 9.93
N ILE A 439 31.17 41.01 9.57
CA ILE A 439 31.80 42.31 9.66
C ILE A 439 30.92 43.23 10.51
N LEU A 440 31.55 43.99 11.40
CA LEU A 440 30.93 44.95 12.29
C LEU A 440 31.63 46.30 12.16
N ILE A 441 30.89 47.39 12.02
CA ILE A 441 31.41 48.76 12.14
C ILE A 441 30.90 49.36 13.45
N LEU A 442 31.77 50.06 14.17
CA LEU A 442 31.45 50.82 15.39
C LEU A 442 31.85 52.28 15.17
N ARG A 443 31.01 53.25 15.55
CA ARG A 443 31.20 54.69 15.27
C ARG A 443 31.20 55.58 16.51
N ASP A 444 30.52 55.18 17.58
CA ASP A 444 30.34 55.99 18.79
C ASP A 444 31.40 55.64 19.86
N LEU A 445 32.68 55.89 19.55
CA LEU A 445 33.81 55.63 20.44
C LEU A 445 34.59 56.93 20.73
N ASP A 446 34.90 57.18 22.00
CA ASP A 446 35.55 58.42 22.45
C ASP A 446 37.07 58.39 22.28
N ASN A 447 37.72 57.24 22.48
CA ASN A 447 39.18 57.11 22.39
C ASN A 447 39.65 55.66 22.17
N GLY A 448 40.96 55.48 21.93
CA GLY A 448 41.58 54.17 21.72
C GLY A 448 41.58 53.25 22.95
N GLU A 449 41.48 53.77 24.17
CA GLU A 449 41.32 52.94 25.38
C GLU A 449 39.91 52.33 25.44
N GLU A 450 38.88 53.11 25.11
CA GLU A 450 37.52 52.63 24.98
C GLU A 450 37.41 51.57 23.88
N LEU A 451 38.05 51.78 22.72
CA LEU A 451 38.10 50.77 21.67
C LEU A 451 38.64 49.42 22.18
N ASN A 452 39.77 49.42 22.88
CA ASN A 452 40.35 48.19 23.43
C ASN A 452 39.44 47.54 24.47
N ALA A 453 38.78 48.34 25.32
CA ALA A 453 37.82 47.83 26.30
C ALA A 453 36.61 47.17 25.61
N VAL A 454 36.08 47.79 24.55
CA VAL A 454 34.93 47.29 23.78
C VAL A 454 35.30 46.02 23.02
N LEU A 455 36.47 45.95 22.39
CA LEU A 455 36.94 44.74 21.70
C LEU A 455 37.17 43.59 22.68
N GLN A 456 37.72 43.87 23.87
CA GLN A 456 37.88 42.87 24.90
C GLN A 456 36.53 42.35 25.41
N GLU A 457 35.58 43.25 25.71
CA GLU A 457 34.22 42.88 26.12
C GLU A 457 33.52 42.05 25.03
N LEU A 458 33.70 42.43 23.76
CA LEU A 458 33.09 41.73 22.63
C LEU A 458 33.64 40.30 22.47
N VAL A 459 34.96 40.10 22.60
CA VAL A 459 35.57 38.76 22.59
C VAL A 459 35.02 37.90 23.73
N GLU A 460 34.89 38.46 24.94
CA GLU A 460 34.34 37.75 26.10
C GLU A 460 32.87 37.39 25.90
N ARG A 461 32.06 38.30 25.32
CA ARG A 461 30.65 38.05 24.98
C ARG A 461 30.48 37.00 23.89
N LEU A 462 31.40 36.96 22.94
CA LEU A 462 31.42 35.98 21.85
C LEU A 462 32.02 34.63 22.26
N LYS A 463 32.50 34.52 23.51
CA LYS A 463 32.84 33.25 24.15
C LYS A 463 31.62 32.73 24.91
N PHE A 464 30.95 31.74 24.33
CA PHE A 464 29.74 31.18 24.92
C PHE A 464 29.63 29.68 24.71
N ASP A 465 28.92 29.02 25.61
CA ASP A 465 28.59 27.61 25.46
C ASP A 465 27.27 27.43 24.71
N ILE A 466 27.22 26.43 23.86
CA ILE A 466 25.98 25.87 23.29
C ILE A 466 25.70 24.54 24.00
N GLN A 467 24.48 24.40 24.52
CA GLN A 467 24.01 23.14 25.07
C GLN A 467 23.60 22.21 23.92
N PHE A 468 24.27 21.06 23.80
CA PHE A 468 23.90 20.00 22.87
C PHE A 468 23.79 18.69 23.65
N GLU A 469 22.56 18.18 23.76
CA GLU A 469 22.21 17.08 24.67
C GLU A 469 22.71 17.39 26.11
N ASP A 470 23.54 16.52 26.69
CA ASP A 470 24.13 16.69 28.02
C ASP A 470 25.52 17.35 28.00
N LYS A 471 25.97 17.87 26.86
CA LYS A 471 27.31 18.46 26.70
C LYS A 471 27.25 19.97 26.48
N LYS A 472 28.22 20.68 27.07
CA LYS A 472 28.50 22.09 26.79
C LYS A 472 29.62 22.19 25.76
N LEU A 473 29.32 22.81 24.63
CA LEU A 473 30.27 23.06 23.54
C LEU A 473 30.70 24.53 23.59
N ALA A 474 31.98 24.77 23.91
CA ALA A 474 32.53 26.12 23.93
C ALA A 474 32.71 26.63 22.50
N ILE A 475 32.13 27.79 22.20
CA ILE A 475 32.28 28.51 20.93
C ILE A 475 33.17 29.73 21.17
N HIS A 476 34.05 29.98 20.21
CA HIS A 476 34.97 31.11 20.20
C HIS A 476 34.87 31.85 18.88
N CYS A 477 35.14 33.15 18.92
CA CYS A 477 35.31 33.95 17.73
C CYS A 477 36.66 34.65 17.81
N SER A 478 37.29 34.82 16.65
CA SER A 478 38.49 35.63 16.50
C SER A 478 38.12 36.94 15.81
N ILE A 479 38.73 38.06 16.25
CA ILE A 479 38.40 39.40 15.75
C ILE A 479 39.65 40.12 15.24
N GLY A 480 39.63 40.60 14.01
CA GLY A 480 40.60 41.57 13.50
C GLY A 480 39.94 42.94 13.37
N ALA A 481 40.51 43.98 13.97
CA ALA A 481 39.98 45.33 13.90
C ALA A 481 40.91 46.25 13.11
N SER A 482 40.36 47.19 12.34
CA SER A 482 41.11 48.26 11.68
C SER A 482 40.42 49.59 11.96
N LEU A 483 41.19 50.60 12.34
CA LEU A 483 40.68 51.96 12.44
C LEU A 483 40.54 52.56 11.05
N TRP A 484 39.53 53.40 10.89
CA TRP A 484 39.32 54.20 9.70
C TRP A 484 40.09 55.52 9.79
N GLU A 485 40.69 55.90 8.67
CA GLU A 485 41.35 57.17 8.45
C GLU A 485 40.79 57.80 7.16
N PRO A 486 40.77 59.15 7.04
CA PRO A 486 40.18 59.83 5.88
C PRO A 486 40.71 59.36 4.52
N ASP A 487 41.96 58.90 4.46
CA ASP A 487 42.63 58.51 3.22
C ASP A 487 42.43 57.03 2.83
N ILE A 488 41.70 56.23 3.62
CA ILE A 488 41.52 54.79 3.34
C ILE A 488 40.12 54.45 2.82
N THR A 489 40.09 53.59 1.79
CA THR A 489 38.83 53.08 1.22
C THR A 489 38.24 51.95 2.07
N LEU A 490 36.93 51.68 1.91
CA LEU A 490 36.28 50.54 2.57
C LEU A 490 36.99 49.20 2.29
N ASN A 491 37.45 48.98 1.06
CA ASN A 491 38.17 47.76 0.70
C ASN A 491 39.52 47.65 1.43
N THR A 492 40.23 48.77 1.58
CA THR A 492 41.48 48.83 2.36
C THR A 492 41.21 48.55 3.84
N LEU A 493 40.14 49.13 4.39
CA LEU A 493 39.72 48.95 5.78
C LEU A 493 39.36 47.48 6.08
N ILE A 494 38.58 46.84 5.20
CA ILE A 494 38.27 45.41 5.29
C ILE A 494 39.54 44.56 5.17
N SER A 495 40.44 44.88 4.22
CA SER A 495 41.68 44.12 4.05
C SER A 495 42.64 44.23 5.24
N ASN A 496 42.70 45.39 5.90
CA ASN A 496 43.50 45.59 7.09
C ASN A 496 42.94 44.81 8.28
N ALA A 497 41.62 44.83 8.46
CA ALA A 497 40.95 44.05 9.49
C ALA A 497 41.11 42.53 9.27
N ASP A 498 41.05 42.07 8.02
CA ASP A 498 41.30 40.66 7.66
C ASP A 498 42.75 40.23 7.96
N LYS A 499 43.74 41.09 7.69
CA LYS A 499 45.14 40.84 8.08
C LYS A 499 45.30 40.72 9.60
N ALA A 500 44.67 41.61 10.37
CA ALA A 500 44.69 41.53 11.83
C ALA A 500 44.01 40.24 12.34
N LEU A 501 42.91 39.82 11.71
CA LEU A 501 42.23 38.58 12.02
C LEU A 501 43.12 37.36 11.73
N TYR A 502 43.84 37.38 10.59
CA TYR A 502 44.80 36.34 10.24
C TYR A 502 45.89 36.20 11.30
N ASP A 503 46.39 37.31 11.84
CA ASP A 503 47.37 37.29 12.92
C ASP A 503 46.80 36.68 14.21
N VAL A 504 45.54 36.96 14.58
CA VAL A 504 44.87 36.29 15.70
C VAL A 504 44.77 34.78 15.48
N LYS A 505 44.37 34.35 14.28
CA LYS A 505 44.25 32.92 13.97
C LYS A 505 45.59 32.18 14.05
N ARG A 506 46.72 32.86 13.83
CA ARG A 506 48.06 32.30 14.01
C ARG A 506 48.55 32.25 15.46
N HIS A 507 48.06 33.13 16.32
CA HIS A 507 48.52 33.28 17.71
C HIS A 507 47.60 32.64 18.76
N GLY A 508 46.75 31.69 18.34
CA GLY A 508 46.00 30.83 19.26
C GLY A 508 44.48 31.01 19.24
N LYS A 509 43.94 31.87 18.37
CA LYS A 509 42.49 32.14 18.20
C LYS A 509 41.84 32.73 19.47
N ALA A 510 40.52 32.99 19.42
CA ALA A 510 39.72 33.45 20.57
C ALA A 510 40.20 34.77 21.21
N MET A 511 40.81 35.66 20.43
CA MET A 511 41.31 36.97 20.85
C MET A 511 40.98 38.03 19.79
N TYR A 512 41.36 39.28 20.06
CA TYR A 512 41.32 40.35 19.07
C TYR A 512 42.74 40.85 18.74
N SER A 513 42.91 41.39 17.54
CA SER A 513 44.09 42.17 17.15
C SER A 513 43.64 43.43 16.43
N VAL A 514 44.31 44.54 16.70
CA VAL A 514 44.06 45.82 16.02
C VAL A 514 45.18 46.04 15.02
N PHE A 515 44.82 46.27 13.77
CA PHE A 515 45.77 46.68 12.74
C PHE A 515 46.23 48.11 13.05
N LEU A 516 47.48 48.23 13.51
CA LEU A 516 48.15 49.51 13.69
C LEU A 516 48.86 49.88 12.40
N ILE A 517 48.50 51.03 11.81
CA ILE A 517 49.27 51.62 10.70
C ILE A 517 50.52 52.23 11.33
N GLY A 518 51.65 51.52 11.26
CA GLY A 518 52.92 51.95 11.84
C GLY A 518 54.05 51.94 10.80
N GLU A 519 54.65 53.12 10.61
CA GLU A 519 56.09 53.32 10.39
C GLU A 519 56.84 52.24 9.60
N HIS A 520 56.83 52.37 8.28
CA HIS A 520 58.03 52.09 7.49
C HIS A 520 58.49 53.38 6.80
N ASN A 521 59.19 54.22 7.56
CA ASN A 521 60.28 55.04 7.05
C ASN A 521 61.34 55.19 8.16
N GLU A 522 62.45 54.50 7.91
CA GLU A 522 63.83 54.83 8.29
C GLU A 522 64.27 54.70 9.76
N VAL A 523 65.09 53.65 9.97
CA VAL A 523 66.30 53.50 10.82
C VAL A 523 66.28 54.05 12.24
#